data_AF-A0A7C5RSX8-F1
#
_entry.id   AF-A0A7C5RSX8-F1
#
_cell.length_a   1.000
_cell.length_b   1.000
_cell.length_c   1.000
_cell.angle_alpha   90.00
_cell.angle_beta   90.00
_cell.angle_gamma   90.00
#
_symmetry.space_group_name_H-M   'P 1'
#
loop_
_entity.id
_entity.type
_entity.pdbx_description
1 polymer ?
#
loop_
_entity_poly.entity_id
_entity_poly.type
_entity_poly.pdbx_seq_one_letter_code
_entity_poly.pdbx_strand_id
1 'polypeptide(L)'
;MPPVIDPAQLTRPSVFCRALLAAMEASEGRRKRRKRDQTPDTLGQELKRWVLEQAIAADPEPEAFEGWLLQLVLGTPGSGGLRAMCQEVLMEYQLAQHDPDFRAWLALGAPSADKPRA
;
A
#
# COMPACT_ATOMS: atom_id res chain seq x y z
N MET A 1 17.82 5.18 -3.50
CA MET A 1 16.61 5.62 -4.23
C MET A 1 15.75 4.40 -4.43
N PRO A 2 14.43 4.44 -4.12
CA PRO A 2 13.55 3.37 -4.55
C PRO A 2 13.67 3.23 -6.08
N PRO A 3 13.63 2.00 -6.62
CA PRO A 3 13.66 1.78 -8.06
C PRO A 3 12.47 2.50 -8.70
N VAL A 4 12.72 3.22 -9.79
CA VAL A 4 11.65 3.81 -10.61
C VAL A 4 10.95 2.66 -11.31
N ILE A 5 9.68 2.46 -10.98
CA ILE A 5 8.83 1.41 -11.56
C ILE A 5 8.18 2.00 -12.81
N ASP A 6 7.96 1.20 -13.86
CA ASP A 6 7.11 1.63 -14.96
C ASP A 6 5.65 1.73 -14.47
N PRO A 7 4.96 2.88 -14.57
CA PRO A 7 3.57 3.01 -14.16
C PRO A 7 2.64 1.92 -14.72
N ALA A 8 2.91 1.38 -15.92
CA ALA A 8 2.11 0.30 -16.48
C ALA A 8 2.19 -0.99 -15.64
N GLN A 9 3.32 -1.25 -14.98
CA GLN A 9 3.53 -2.44 -14.14
C GLN A 9 2.73 -2.40 -12.83
N LEU A 10 2.30 -1.21 -12.39
CA LEU A 10 1.45 -1.06 -11.20
C LEU A 10 0.03 -1.63 -11.40
N THR A 11 -0.31 -2.07 -12.62
CA THR A 11 -1.51 -2.87 -12.87
C THR A 11 -1.43 -4.27 -12.24
N ARG A 12 -0.23 -4.80 -11.95
CA ARG A 12 -0.07 -6.08 -11.24
C ARG A 12 -0.14 -5.82 -9.73
N PRO A 13 -1.07 -6.46 -8.99
CA PRO A 13 -1.24 -6.23 -7.56
C PRO A 13 0.05 -6.37 -6.74
N SER A 14 0.90 -7.36 -7.02
CA SER A 14 2.18 -7.51 -6.29
C SER A 14 3.14 -6.34 -6.50
N VAL A 15 3.21 -5.77 -7.71
CA VAL A 15 4.04 -4.61 -8.01
C VAL A 15 3.49 -3.38 -7.31
N PHE A 16 2.17 -3.18 -7.38
CA PHE A 16 1.47 -2.13 -6.65
C PHE A 16 1.73 -2.23 -5.14
N CYS A 17 1.54 -3.41 -4.54
CA CYS A 17 1.74 -3.62 -3.11
C CYS A 17 3.19 -3.38 -2.69
N ARG A 18 4.19 -3.76 -3.50
CA ARG A 18 5.60 -3.42 -3.24
C ARG A 18 5.84 -1.90 -3.27
N ALA A 19 5.28 -1.21 -4.25
CA ALA A 19 5.43 0.24 -4.38
C ALA A 19 4.76 0.98 -3.21
N LEU A 20 3.56 0.56 -2.82
CA LEU A 20 2.83 1.11 -1.68
C LEU A 20 3.55 0.84 -0.35
N LEU A 21 4.11 -0.36 -0.16
CA LEU A 21 4.91 -0.68 1.02
C LEU A 21 6.15 0.23 1.12
N ALA A 22 6.88 0.41 0.03
CA ALA A 22 8.04 1.31 -0.02
C ALA A 22 7.64 2.79 0.27
N ALA A 23 6.49 3.22 -0.23
CA ALA A 23 5.94 4.55 0.04
C ALA A 23 5.60 4.74 1.53
N MET A 24 4.98 3.73 2.15
CA MET A 24 4.67 3.71 3.58
C MET A 24 5.94 3.82 4.42
N GLU A 25 6.97 3.01 4.15
CA GLU A 25 8.26 3.02 4.86
C GLU A 25 8.98 4.37 4.74
N ALA A 26 9.01 4.94 3.53
CA ALA A 26 9.58 6.26 3.30
C ALA A 26 8.86 7.34 4.12
N SER A 27 7.54 7.22 4.29
CA SER A 27 6.71 8.13 5.10
C SER A 27 6.91 7.92 6.61
N GLU A 28 7.08 6.68 7.05
CA GLU A 28 7.27 6.33 8.45
C GLU A 28 8.60 6.86 9.00
N GLY A 29 9.67 6.79 8.19
CA GLY A 29 10.96 7.43 8.50
C GLY A 29 10.84 8.94 8.72
N ARG A 30 9.86 9.60 8.08
CA ARG A 30 9.56 11.02 8.27
C ARG A 30 8.67 11.27 9.51
N ARG A 31 7.71 10.39 9.79
CA ARG A 31 6.77 10.48 10.93
C ARG A 31 7.44 10.25 12.29
N LYS A 32 8.40 9.34 12.40
CA LYS A 32 9.20 9.10 13.64
C LYS A 32 9.88 10.37 14.19
N ARG A 33 10.02 11.42 13.39
CA ARG A 33 10.58 12.72 13.80
C ARG A 33 9.59 13.59 14.60
N ARG A 34 8.29 13.24 14.70
CA ARG A 34 7.26 14.05 15.37
C ARG A 34 6.73 13.38 16.65
N LYS A 35 6.79 14.10 17.77
CA LYS A 35 6.54 13.66 19.16
C LYS A 35 5.03 13.57 19.49
N ARG A 36 4.27 12.71 18.80
CA ARG A 36 2.84 12.45 19.09
C ARG A 36 2.63 10.97 19.37
N ASP A 37 1.77 10.66 20.34
CA ASP A 37 1.35 9.29 20.64
C ASP A 37 0.51 8.76 19.46
N GLN A 38 1.06 7.80 18.72
CA GLN A 38 0.56 7.29 17.42
C GLN A 38 0.18 5.80 17.51
N THR A 39 0.00 5.26 18.72
CA THR A 39 -0.15 3.82 18.95
C THR A 39 -1.27 3.15 18.13
N PRO A 40 -2.49 3.73 17.99
CA PRO A 40 -3.53 3.18 17.11
C PRO A 40 -3.15 3.20 15.63
N ASP A 41 -2.45 4.25 15.17
CA ASP A 41 -1.93 4.35 13.80
C ASP A 41 -0.89 3.25 13.55
N THR A 42 -0.06 2.92 14.55
CA THR A 42 0.93 1.84 14.44
C THR A 42 0.28 0.49 14.18
N LEU A 43 -0.75 0.11 14.94
CA LEU A 43 -1.41 -1.19 14.77
C LEU A 43 -2.08 -1.33 13.41
N GLY A 44 -2.76 -0.28 12.92
CA GLY A 44 -3.33 -0.27 11.58
C GLY A 44 -2.26 -0.38 10.49
N GLN A 45 -1.17 0.36 10.63
CA GLN A 45 -0.06 0.36 9.67
C GLN A 45 0.68 -0.98 9.61
N GLU A 46 0.90 -1.64 10.76
CA GLU A 46 1.46 -2.99 10.80
C GLU A 46 0.54 -4.01 10.13
N LEU A 47 -0.77 -3.92 10.37
CA LEU A 47 -1.74 -4.82 9.73
C LEU A 47 -1.83 -4.57 8.22
N LYS A 48 -1.79 -3.31 7.77
CA LYS A 48 -1.73 -2.95 6.36
C LYS A 48 -0.45 -3.48 5.72
N ARG A 49 0.71 -3.31 6.37
CA ARG A 49 1.99 -3.90 5.93
C ARG A 49 1.85 -5.41 5.74
N TRP A 50 1.29 -6.11 6.72
CA TRP A 50 1.06 -7.54 6.62
C TRP A 50 0.18 -7.93 5.42
N VAL A 51 -0.93 -7.23 5.18
CA VAL A 51 -1.79 -7.46 3.99
C VAL A 51 -0.99 -7.30 2.69
N LEU A 52 -0.19 -6.24 2.59
CA LEU A 52 0.64 -5.99 1.42
C LEU A 52 1.67 -7.12 1.21
N GLU A 53 2.34 -7.58 2.27
CA GLU A 53 3.28 -8.69 2.21
C GLU A 53 2.61 -10.00 1.76
N GLN A 54 1.40 -10.29 2.26
CA GLN A 54 0.62 -11.45 1.81
C GLN A 54 0.29 -11.35 0.31
N ALA A 55 -0.15 -10.18 -0.16
CA ALA A 55 -0.49 -9.98 -1.57
C ALA A 55 0.74 -10.10 -2.47
N ILE A 56 1.89 -9.61 -2.00
CA ILE A 56 3.17 -9.73 -2.68
C ILE A 56 3.60 -11.19 -2.83
N ALA A 57 3.42 -11.99 -1.79
CA ALA A 57 3.78 -13.41 -1.79
C ALA A 57 2.83 -14.25 -2.66
N ALA A 58 1.54 -13.92 -2.63
CA ALA A 58 0.52 -14.62 -3.41
C ALA A 58 0.51 -14.23 -4.89
N ASP A 59 0.93 -13.00 -5.21
CA ASP A 59 0.99 -12.44 -6.56
C ASP A 59 -0.29 -12.68 -7.39
N PRO A 60 -1.47 -12.27 -6.88
CA PRO A 60 -2.73 -12.52 -7.57
C PRO A 60 -2.82 -11.74 -8.88
N GLU A 61 -3.50 -12.31 -9.87
CA GLU A 61 -3.83 -11.61 -11.11
C GLU A 61 -4.77 -10.42 -10.84
N PRO A 62 -4.73 -9.35 -11.65
CA PRO A 62 -5.51 -8.14 -11.44
C PRO A 62 -7.01 -8.38 -11.23
N GLU A 63 -7.59 -9.30 -12.01
CA GLU A 63 -9.01 -9.66 -11.98
C GLU A 63 -9.38 -10.49 -10.76
N ALA A 64 -8.39 -11.16 -10.14
CA ALA A 64 -8.58 -12.01 -8.98
C ALA A 64 -8.31 -11.29 -7.65
N PHE A 65 -7.74 -10.08 -7.68
CA PHE A 65 -7.21 -9.43 -6.48
C PHE A 65 -8.26 -9.17 -5.40
N GLU A 66 -9.42 -8.63 -5.76
CA GLU A 66 -10.52 -8.40 -4.82
C GLU A 66 -11.03 -9.71 -4.21
N GLY A 67 -11.20 -10.74 -5.03
CA GLY A 67 -11.60 -12.07 -4.58
C GLY A 67 -10.56 -12.68 -3.64
N TRP A 68 -9.27 -12.50 -3.92
CA TRP A 68 -8.18 -12.96 -3.08
C TRP A 68 -8.16 -12.24 -1.71
N LEU A 69 -8.36 -10.91 -1.68
CA LEU A 69 -8.49 -10.16 -0.42
C LEU A 69 -9.70 -10.64 0.41
N LEU A 70 -10.82 -10.95 -0.23
CA LEU A 70 -11.97 -11.55 0.45
C LEU A 70 -11.62 -12.90 1.08
N GLN A 71 -10.91 -13.77 0.37
CA GLN A 71 -10.47 -15.06 0.92
C GLN A 71 -9.52 -14.87 2.11
N LEU A 72 -8.64 -13.87 2.07
CA LEU A 72 -7.77 -13.53 3.20
C LEU A 72 -8.58 -13.16 4.46
N VAL A 73 -9.62 -12.34 4.30
CA VAL A 73 -10.54 -11.94 5.39
C VAL A 73 -11.33 -13.13 5.93
N LEU A 74 -11.85 -14.00 5.06
CA LEU A 74 -12.64 -15.17 5.44
C LEU A 74 -11.78 -16.25 6.13
N GLY A 75 -10.51 -16.37 5.76
CA GLY A 75 -9.56 -17.31 6.35
C GLY A 75 -9.06 -16.93 7.76
N THR A 76 -9.36 -15.71 8.23
CA THR A 76 -8.87 -15.19 9.51
C THR A 76 -10.04 -14.87 10.46
N PRO A 77 -10.23 -15.61 11.57
CA PRO A 77 -11.27 -15.31 12.55
C PRO A 77 -11.08 -13.95 13.25
N GLY A 78 -12.18 -13.24 13.57
CA GLY A 78 -12.12 -11.97 14.31
C GLY A 78 -11.66 -10.74 13.48
N SER A 79 -11.80 -10.81 12.16
CA SER A 79 -11.13 -9.98 11.15
C SER A 79 -11.67 -8.55 10.94
N GLY A 80 -12.32 -7.91 11.92
CA GLY A 80 -12.87 -6.55 11.72
C GLY A 80 -11.82 -5.53 11.23
N GLY A 81 -10.66 -5.50 11.87
CA GLY A 81 -9.52 -4.67 11.46
C GLY A 81 -8.91 -5.13 10.13
N LEU A 82 -8.78 -6.44 9.92
CA LEU A 82 -8.24 -6.99 8.67
C LEU A 82 -9.12 -6.65 7.47
N ARG A 83 -10.44 -6.73 7.63
CA ARG A 83 -11.43 -6.34 6.62
C ARG A 83 -11.26 -4.88 6.26
N ALA A 84 -11.12 -3.99 7.24
CA ALA A 84 -10.90 -2.58 6.99
C ALA A 84 -9.60 -2.34 6.20
N MET A 85 -8.50 -3.01 6.56
CA MET A 85 -7.23 -2.87 5.85
C MET A 85 -7.28 -3.45 4.42
N CYS A 86 -7.97 -4.57 4.21
CA CYS A 86 -8.17 -5.12 2.86
C CYS A 86 -8.98 -4.16 1.98
N GLN A 87 -10.02 -3.52 2.54
CA GLN A 87 -10.81 -2.52 1.82
C GLN A 87 -9.99 -1.28 1.48
N GLU A 88 -9.15 -0.81 2.40
CA GLU A 88 -8.25 0.33 2.16
C GLU A 88 -7.24 0.03 1.04
N VAL A 89 -6.59 -1.14 1.09
CA VAL A 89 -5.65 -1.58 0.05
C VAL A 89 -6.35 -1.70 -1.31
N LEU A 90 -7.57 -2.26 -1.35
CA LEU A 90 -8.34 -2.35 -2.59
C LEU A 90 -8.69 -0.96 -3.14
N MET A 91 -9.10 -0.03 -2.28
CA MET A 91 -9.41 1.34 -2.66
C MET A 91 -8.19 2.06 -3.26
N GLU A 92 -7.02 1.95 -2.64
CA GLU A 92 -5.80 2.56 -3.15
C GLU A 92 -5.33 1.91 -4.45
N TYR A 93 -5.49 0.58 -4.58
CA TYR A 93 -5.22 -0.10 -5.84
C TYR A 93 -6.15 0.41 -6.93
N GLN A 94 -7.46 0.46 -6.69
CA GLN A 94 -8.43 1.02 -7.63
C GLN A 94 -8.11 2.49 -7.96
N LEU A 95 -7.69 3.29 -7.00
CA LEU A 95 -7.24 4.66 -7.24
C LEU A 95 -6.06 4.67 -8.23
N ALA A 96 -5.03 3.85 -8.02
CA ALA A 96 -3.94 3.73 -8.97
C ALA A 96 -4.44 3.32 -10.36
N GLN A 97 -5.45 2.45 -10.45
CA GLN A 97 -6.03 2.04 -11.73
C GLN A 97 -6.80 3.15 -12.47
N HIS A 98 -7.35 4.14 -11.77
CA HIS A 98 -8.18 5.20 -12.36
C HIS A 98 -7.50 6.57 -12.41
N ASP A 99 -6.49 6.81 -11.59
CA ASP A 99 -5.76 8.07 -11.47
C ASP A 99 -4.30 7.89 -11.96
N PRO A 100 -3.99 8.33 -13.20
CA PRO A 100 -2.63 8.26 -13.75
C PRO A 100 -1.61 9.08 -12.96
N ASP A 101 -2.01 10.19 -12.34
CA ASP A 101 -1.10 11.05 -11.58
C ASP A 101 -0.70 10.37 -10.27
N PHE A 102 -1.67 9.78 -9.56
CA PHE A 102 -1.40 8.97 -8.39
C PHE A 102 -0.50 7.77 -8.73
N ARG A 103 -0.77 7.11 -9.86
CA ARG A 103 0.06 5.98 -10.34
C ARG A 103 1.49 6.41 -10.65
N ALA A 104 1.67 7.54 -11.35
CA ALA A 104 2.98 8.08 -11.66
C ALA A 104 3.75 8.50 -10.40
N TRP A 105 3.07 9.15 -9.46
CA TRP A 105 3.64 9.49 -8.16
C TRP A 105 4.11 8.26 -7.38
N LEU A 106 3.31 7.19 -7.38
CA LEU A 106 3.65 5.94 -6.70
C LEU A 106 4.83 5.24 -7.39
N ALA A 107 4.86 5.22 -8.72
CA ALA A 107 5.94 4.67 -9.53
C ALA A 107 7.30 5.37 -9.28
N LEU A 108 7.28 6.65 -8.91
CA LEU A 108 8.45 7.43 -8.49
C LEU A 108 8.87 7.19 -7.03
N GLY A 109 8.21 6.27 -6.32
CA GLY A 109 8.48 5.96 -4.92
C GLY A 109 7.88 6.97 -3.95
N ALA A 110 6.73 7.56 -4.30
CA ALA A 110 5.96 8.47 -3.45
C ALA A 110 6.80 9.62 -2.86
N PRO A 111 7.47 10.42 -3.72
CA PRO A 111 8.30 11.53 -3.26
C PRO A 111 7.45 12.55 -2.47
N SER A 112 8.03 13.06 -1.38
CA SER A 112 7.40 14.14 -0.60
C SER A 112 7.39 15.43 -1.40
N ALA A 113 6.26 16.15 -1.42
CA ALA A 113 6.15 17.48 -2.02
C ALA A 113 7.04 18.54 -1.31
N ASP A 114 7.46 18.27 -0.08
CA ASP A 114 8.31 19.14 0.78
C ASP A 114 9.79 19.25 0.33
N LYS A 115 10.13 19.01 -0.93
CA LYS A 115 11.46 19.40 -1.42
C LYS A 115 11.47 20.93 -1.60
N PRO A 116 12.29 21.70 -0.85
CA PRO A 116 12.49 23.09 -1.21
C PRO A 116 13.03 23.12 -2.64
N ARG A 117 12.37 23.90 -3.49
CA ARG A 117 12.85 24.19 -4.84
C ARG A 117 14.19 24.90 -4.68
N ALA A 118 15.28 24.24 -5.06
CA ALA A 118 16.59 24.89 -5.20
C ALA A 118 16.59 25.82 -6.41
#